data_AF-A0A7Y4Y4V6-F1
#
_entry.id   AF-A0A7Y4Y4V6-F1
#
_cell.length_a   1.000
_cell.length_b   1.000
_cell.length_c   1.000
_cell.angle_alpha   90.00
_cell.angle_beta   90.00
_cell.angle_gamma   90.00
#
_symmetry.space_group_name_H-M   'P 1'
#
loop_
_entity.id
_entity.type
_entity.pdbx_description
1 polymer ?
#
loop_
_entity_poly.entity_id
_entity_poly.type
_entity_poly.pdbx_seq_one_letter_code
_entity_poly.pdbx_strand_id
1 'polypeptide(L)'
;MNNKILTFATTATLLAGFASSAFSANPRIISDERIDRAIEAQELAVALAPIKSRSDLARYMANNRSNPDNPLNAFSPRSKQRFLSSLRFGSQGLASFSYIEIESQLTVKQAHRLLSLFGAQAFTPQMTGLRREDANDRLIMRSAAEAIDDGGVVLLTNHWCSSRATCSTQSGSTCIVTSC
;
A
#
# COMPACT_ATOMS: atom_id res chain seq x y z
N MET A 1 95.59 19.23 -13.01
CA MET A 1 95.92 17.99 -12.28
C MET A 1 94.66 17.49 -11.60
N ASN A 2 94.26 16.25 -11.90
CA ASN A 2 93.37 15.36 -11.13
C ASN A 2 91.96 15.86 -10.75
N ASN A 3 90.95 15.03 -10.49
CA ASN A 3 90.51 13.68 -10.87
C ASN A 3 89.16 13.54 -10.13
N LYS A 4 88.14 12.97 -10.78
CA LYS A 4 86.92 12.30 -10.26
C LYS A 4 86.28 12.74 -8.93
N ILE A 5 84.95 12.88 -8.91
CA ILE A 5 84.02 12.13 -8.03
C ILE A 5 82.57 12.28 -8.53
N LEU A 6 81.85 11.15 -8.50
CA LEU A 6 80.44 10.96 -8.83
C LEU A 6 79.50 11.72 -7.88
N THR A 7 78.31 12.11 -8.38
CA THR A 7 77.11 12.07 -7.54
C THR A 7 75.88 11.72 -8.40
N PHE A 8 75.27 10.59 -8.07
CA PHE A 8 73.94 10.17 -8.52
C PHE A 8 72.88 11.05 -7.85
N ALA A 9 71.90 11.55 -8.60
CA ALA A 9 70.64 12.03 -8.08
C ALA A 9 69.51 11.50 -8.96
N THR A 10 68.81 10.52 -8.42
CA THR A 10 67.59 9.89 -8.89
C THR A 10 66.44 10.89 -8.99
N THR A 11 65.74 10.94 -10.12
CA THR A 11 64.42 11.56 -10.25
C THR A 11 63.38 10.53 -10.70
N ALA A 12 62.24 10.63 -10.04
CA ALA A 12 61.16 9.66 -9.94
C ALA A 12 60.16 9.74 -11.11
N THR A 13 59.49 8.62 -11.40
CA THR A 13 58.12 8.67 -11.93
C THR A 13 57.31 7.49 -11.38
N LEU A 14 56.34 7.83 -10.52
CA LEU A 14 55.29 6.95 -10.02
C LEU A 14 54.44 6.43 -11.18
N LEU A 15 54.22 5.11 -11.25
CA LEU A 15 53.12 4.52 -12.01
C LEU A 15 51.94 4.27 -11.07
N ALA A 16 50.83 4.95 -11.37
CA ALA A 16 49.58 4.94 -10.63
C ALA A 16 48.97 3.52 -10.56
N GLY A 17 48.62 3.11 -9.35
CA GLY A 17 47.82 1.91 -9.11
C GLY A 17 46.37 2.14 -9.56
N PHE A 18 45.84 1.26 -10.39
CA PHE A 18 44.41 1.15 -10.62
C PHE A 18 43.80 0.39 -9.44
N ALA A 19 43.25 1.12 -8.47
CA ALA A 19 42.38 0.53 -7.46
C ALA A 19 41.02 0.21 -8.10
N SER A 20 40.79 -1.06 -8.42
CA SER A 20 39.46 -1.56 -8.75
C SER A 20 38.54 -1.38 -7.55
N SER A 21 37.71 -0.35 -7.56
CA SER A 21 36.65 -0.18 -6.57
C SER A 21 35.53 -1.15 -6.93
N ALA A 22 35.46 -2.28 -6.22
CA ALA A 22 34.27 -3.12 -6.23
C ALA A 22 33.16 -2.36 -5.49
N PHE A 23 32.25 -1.73 -6.23
CA PHE A 23 30.98 -1.26 -5.66
C PHE A 23 30.16 -2.50 -5.26
N SER A 24 30.28 -2.90 -4.00
CA SER A 24 29.33 -3.83 -3.40
C SER A 24 28.02 -3.08 -3.22
N ALA A 25 27.13 -3.18 -4.20
CA ALA A 25 25.74 -2.74 -4.05
C ALA A 25 25.10 -3.61 -2.96
N ASN A 26 24.94 -3.06 -1.75
CA ASN A 26 24.25 -3.71 -0.65
C ASN A 26 22.73 -3.61 -0.89
N PRO A 27 22.01 -4.71 -1.19
CA PRO A 27 20.63 -4.64 -1.65
C PRO A 27 19.58 -4.43 -0.54
N ARG A 28 19.97 -4.22 0.72
CA ARG A 28 19.02 -4.15 1.86
C ARG A 28 18.56 -2.75 2.28
N ILE A 29 19.17 -1.67 1.80
CA ILE A 29 18.80 -0.30 2.24
C ILE A 29 17.58 0.25 1.47
N ILE A 30 17.28 -0.29 0.29
CA ILE A 30 16.18 0.19 -0.57
C ILE A 30 14.81 -0.38 -0.14
N SER A 31 14.77 -1.53 0.54
CA SER A 31 13.53 -2.13 1.05
C SER A 31 12.93 -1.29 2.17
N ASP A 32 13.75 -0.91 3.16
CA ASP A 32 13.30 -0.23 4.38
C ASP A 32 12.64 1.13 4.05
N GLU A 33 13.25 1.94 3.18
CA GLU A 33 12.68 3.23 2.76
C GLU A 33 11.35 3.09 2.00
N ARG A 34 11.15 1.99 1.26
CA ARG A 34 9.89 1.74 0.53
C ARG A 34 8.78 1.29 1.48
N ILE A 35 9.12 0.50 2.49
CA ILE A 35 8.19 0.08 3.54
C ILE A 35 7.75 1.29 4.35
N ASP A 36 8.71 2.12 4.80
CA ASP A 36 8.42 3.32 5.59
C ASP A 36 7.47 4.26 4.83
N ARG A 37 7.75 4.51 3.55
CA ARG A 37 6.83 5.30 2.69
C ARG A 37 5.46 4.67 2.52
N ALA A 38 5.38 3.34 2.42
CA ALA A 38 4.10 2.64 2.31
C ALA A 38 3.29 2.73 3.60
N ILE A 39 3.95 2.61 4.75
CA ILE A 39 3.36 2.80 6.08
C ILE A 39 2.87 4.24 6.21
N GLU A 40 3.72 5.23 5.97
CA GLU A 40 3.36 6.66 6.05
C GLU A 40 2.19 7.02 5.13
N ALA A 41 2.21 6.53 3.89
CA ALA A 41 1.12 6.75 2.95
C ALA A 41 -0.20 6.11 3.43
N GLN A 42 -0.13 4.93 4.05
CA GLN A 42 -1.28 4.27 4.62
C GLN A 42 -1.81 4.98 5.87
N GLU A 43 -0.93 5.40 6.78
CA GLU A 43 -1.29 6.19 7.95
C GLU A 43 -1.94 7.51 7.56
N LEU A 44 -1.38 8.21 6.57
CA LEU A 44 -1.95 9.43 6.02
C LEU A 44 -3.33 9.16 5.41
N ALA A 45 -3.49 8.08 4.65
CA ALA A 45 -4.78 7.72 4.08
C ALA A 45 -5.85 7.43 5.15
N VAL A 46 -5.49 6.73 6.23
CA VAL A 46 -6.38 6.50 7.38
C VAL A 46 -6.68 7.82 8.09
N ALA A 47 -5.69 8.70 8.24
CA ALA A 47 -5.86 10.03 8.86
C ALA A 47 -6.82 10.92 8.06
N LEU A 48 -6.76 10.87 6.73
CA LEU A 48 -7.60 11.67 5.83
C LEU A 48 -8.92 11.00 5.41
N ALA A 49 -9.14 9.75 5.81
CA ALA A 49 -10.34 9.00 5.43
C ALA A 49 -11.63 9.71 5.88
N PRO A 50 -12.61 9.94 4.98
CA PRO A 50 -13.87 10.60 5.33
C PRO A 50 -14.81 9.75 6.17
N ILE A 51 -14.65 8.42 6.16
CA ILE A 51 -15.52 7.48 6.88
C ILE A 51 -14.70 6.61 7.83
N LYS A 52 -14.73 6.95 9.12
CA LYS A 52 -14.03 6.19 10.18
C LYS A 52 -14.98 5.49 11.15
N SER A 53 -16.27 5.81 11.10
CA SER A 53 -17.29 5.25 11.97
C SER A 53 -18.61 5.03 11.25
N ARG A 54 -19.54 4.30 11.90
CA ARG A 54 -20.93 4.19 11.41
C ARG A 54 -21.63 5.53 11.30
N SER A 55 -21.33 6.46 12.21
CA SER A 55 -21.92 7.81 12.19
C SER A 55 -21.41 8.63 11.00
N ASP A 56 -20.13 8.50 10.66
CA ASP A 56 -19.54 9.15 9.49
C ASP A 56 -20.10 8.55 8.20
N LEU A 57 -20.30 7.23 8.15
CA LEU A 57 -20.92 6.57 7.01
C LEU A 57 -22.33 7.10 6.76
N ALA A 58 -23.15 7.21 7.82
CA ALA A 58 -24.49 7.77 7.72
C ALA A 58 -24.46 9.22 7.22
N ARG A 59 -23.55 10.04 7.77
CA ARG A 59 -23.36 11.45 7.35
C ARG A 59 -22.92 11.54 5.89
N TYR A 60 -21.94 10.73 5.49
CA TYR A 60 -21.43 10.66 4.12
C TYR A 60 -22.55 10.30 3.15
N MET A 61 -23.35 9.28 3.46
CA MET A 61 -24.48 8.85 2.62
C MET A 61 -25.56 9.91 2.50
N ALA A 62 -25.87 10.63 3.59
CA ALA A 62 -26.82 11.74 3.56
C ALA A 62 -26.33 12.88 2.65
N ASN A 63 -25.07 13.28 2.80
CA ASN A 63 -24.47 14.39 2.05
C ASN A 63 -24.24 14.05 0.56
N ASN A 64 -24.09 12.78 0.21
CA ASN A 64 -23.76 12.34 -1.16
C ASN A 64 -24.91 11.56 -1.83
N ARG A 65 -26.15 11.71 -1.35
CA ARG A 65 -27.31 10.98 -1.90
C ARG A 65 -27.55 11.27 -3.38
N SER A 66 -27.43 12.54 -3.77
CA SER A 66 -27.70 13.01 -5.14
C SER A 66 -26.45 13.10 -6.00
N ASN A 67 -25.27 12.73 -5.46
CA ASN A 67 -24.02 12.80 -6.19
C ASN A 67 -23.88 11.56 -7.11
N PRO A 68 -23.92 11.72 -8.45
CA PRO A 68 -23.77 10.58 -9.37
C PRO A 68 -22.38 9.94 -9.26
N ASP A 69 -21.35 10.71 -8.91
CA ASP A 69 -19.96 10.25 -8.80
C ASP A 69 -19.62 9.61 -7.44
N ASN A 70 -20.61 9.47 -6.55
CA ASN A 70 -20.41 8.78 -5.27
C ASN A 70 -19.93 7.33 -5.53
N PRO A 71 -18.74 6.91 -5.03
CA PRO A 71 -18.21 5.57 -5.27
C PRO A 71 -19.15 4.43 -4.87
N LEU A 72 -20.03 4.66 -3.88
CA LEU A 72 -21.04 3.68 -3.48
C LEU A 72 -22.08 3.41 -4.57
N ASN A 73 -22.25 4.30 -5.56
CA ASN A 73 -23.19 4.12 -6.68
C ASN A 73 -22.70 3.15 -7.76
N ALA A 74 -21.43 2.73 -7.71
CA ALA A 74 -20.91 1.71 -8.62
C ALA A 74 -21.50 0.31 -8.37
N PHE A 75 -22.09 0.07 -7.21
CA PHE A 75 -22.79 -1.17 -6.89
C PHE A 75 -24.25 -1.16 -7.36
N SER A 76 -24.76 -2.35 -7.68
CA SER A 76 -26.21 -2.58 -7.65
C SER A 76 -26.79 -2.32 -6.25
N PRO A 77 -28.09 -1.98 -6.10
CA PRO A 77 -28.69 -1.70 -4.80
C PRO A 77 -28.51 -2.84 -3.77
N ARG A 78 -28.67 -4.09 -4.20
CA ARG A 78 -28.53 -5.29 -3.35
C ARG A 78 -27.09 -5.46 -2.87
N SER A 79 -26.13 -5.31 -3.76
CA SER A 79 -24.71 -5.49 -3.45
C SER A 79 -24.15 -4.36 -2.61
N LYS A 80 -24.63 -3.13 -2.83
CA LYS A 80 -24.37 -1.99 -1.94
C LYS A 80 -24.80 -2.31 -0.51
N GLN A 81 -26.02 -2.81 -0.33
CA GLN A 81 -26.55 -3.18 0.99
C GLN A 81 -25.67 -4.25 1.65
N ARG A 82 -25.29 -5.30 0.92
CA ARG A 82 -24.42 -6.37 1.45
C ARG A 82 -23.04 -5.86 1.84
N PHE A 83 -22.39 -5.08 0.96
CA PHE A 83 -21.10 -4.45 1.26
C PHE A 83 -21.19 -3.59 2.52
N LEU A 84 -22.15 -2.67 2.59
CA LEU A 84 -22.34 -1.80 3.76
C LEU A 84 -22.64 -2.58 5.05
N SER A 85 -23.37 -3.69 4.97
CA SER A 85 -23.65 -4.56 6.11
C SER A 85 -22.42 -5.32 6.61
N SER A 86 -21.44 -5.57 5.73
CA SER A 86 -20.18 -6.26 6.07
C SER A 86 -19.20 -5.37 6.84
N LEU A 87 -19.35 -4.05 6.77
CA LEU A 87 -18.43 -3.10 7.37
C LEU A 87 -18.39 -3.25 8.90
N ARG A 88 -17.18 -3.41 9.44
CA ARG A 88 -16.88 -3.23 10.86
C ARG A 88 -15.95 -2.06 11.04
N PHE A 89 -16.29 -1.23 12.02
CA PHE A 89 -15.46 -0.13 12.47
C PHE A 89 -14.92 -0.50 13.84
N GLY A 90 -13.62 -0.28 14.04
CA GLY A 90 -12.95 -0.42 15.31
C GLY A 90 -12.40 0.92 15.79
N SER A 91 -11.30 0.88 16.54
CA SER A 91 -10.81 2.07 17.26
C SER A 91 -10.15 3.13 16.36
N GLN A 92 -9.60 2.71 15.22
CA GLN A 92 -8.86 3.59 14.31
C GLN A 92 -9.56 3.82 12.95
N GLY A 93 -10.74 3.24 12.75
CA GLY A 93 -11.45 3.31 11.47
C GLY A 93 -12.03 1.98 11.05
N LEU A 94 -11.99 1.69 9.75
CA LEU A 94 -12.45 0.42 9.20
C LEU A 94 -11.57 -0.72 9.72
N ALA A 95 -12.18 -1.73 10.34
CA ALA A 95 -11.50 -2.89 10.89
C ALA A 95 -11.69 -4.14 10.02
N SER A 96 -12.83 -4.28 9.35
CA SER A 96 -13.04 -5.35 8.36
C SER A 96 -14.16 -5.02 7.39
N PHE A 97 -14.13 -5.71 6.24
CA PHE A 97 -15.17 -5.68 5.23
C PHE A 97 -15.10 -6.92 4.34
N SER A 98 -16.21 -7.25 3.66
CA SER A 98 -16.21 -8.27 2.63
C SER A 98 -15.84 -7.66 1.27
N TYR A 99 -14.95 -8.33 0.54
CA TYR A 99 -14.55 -7.93 -0.81
C TYR A 99 -15.29 -8.69 -1.93
N ILE A 100 -16.20 -9.62 -1.57
CA ILE A 100 -16.95 -10.43 -2.55
C ILE A 100 -17.71 -9.54 -3.53
N GLU A 101 -18.50 -8.60 -3.00
CA GLU A 101 -19.31 -7.72 -3.85
C GLU A 101 -18.41 -6.76 -4.65
N ILE A 102 -17.26 -6.35 -4.10
CA ILE A 102 -16.28 -5.48 -4.76
C ILE A 102 -15.72 -6.19 -6.01
N GLU A 103 -15.18 -7.40 -5.85
CA GLU A 103 -14.60 -8.18 -6.96
C GLU A 103 -15.65 -8.53 -8.02
N SER A 104 -16.89 -8.80 -7.61
CA SER A 104 -17.96 -9.20 -8.53
C SER A 104 -18.47 -8.09 -9.46
N GLN A 105 -18.33 -6.82 -9.06
CA GLN A 105 -19.01 -5.70 -9.73
C GLN A 105 -18.10 -4.55 -10.14
N LEU A 106 -16.99 -4.35 -9.44
CA LEU A 106 -16.19 -3.16 -9.61
C LEU A 106 -14.96 -3.39 -10.49
N THR A 107 -14.56 -2.32 -11.16
CA THR A 107 -13.23 -2.23 -11.76
C THR A 107 -12.18 -1.91 -10.70
N VAL A 108 -10.91 -2.06 -11.05
CA VAL A 108 -9.79 -1.69 -10.16
C VAL A 108 -9.90 -0.23 -9.70
N LYS A 109 -10.04 0.74 -10.60
CA LYS A 109 -10.24 2.15 -10.22
C LYS A 109 -11.46 2.38 -9.33
N GLN A 110 -12.58 1.71 -9.61
CA GLN A 110 -13.81 1.86 -8.81
C GLN A 110 -13.59 1.33 -7.39
N ALA A 111 -12.98 0.15 -7.25
CA ALA A 111 -12.63 -0.43 -5.96
C ALA A 111 -11.65 0.47 -5.20
N HIS A 112 -10.61 1.00 -5.86
CA HIS A 112 -9.67 1.93 -5.26
C HIS A 112 -10.38 3.17 -4.70
N ARG A 113 -11.22 3.83 -5.51
CA ARG A 113 -12.00 5.01 -5.09
C ARG A 113 -12.96 4.70 -3.94
N LEU A 114 -13.63 3.54 -3.98
CA LEU A 114 -14.51 3.09 -2.92
C LEU A 114 -13.74 2.93 -1.60
N LEU A 115 -12.61 2.23 -1.63
CA LEU A 115 -11.81 1.97 -0.43
C LEU A 115 -11.12 3.22 0.11
N SER A 116 -10.83 4.20 -0.74
CA SER A 116 -10.33 5.52 -0.30
C SER A 116 -11.30 6.26 0.62
N LEU A 117 -12.60 5.96 0.56
CA LEU A 117 -13.57 6.52 1.51
C LEU A 117 -13.27 6.10 2.96
N PHE A 118 -12.55 4.99 3.13
CA PHE A 118 -12.24 4.39 4.42
C PHE A 118 -10.74 4.36 4.72
N GLY A 119 -9.91 4.95 3.85
CA GLY A 119 -8.45 4.88 3.95
C GLY A 119 -7.89 3.47 3.69
N ALA A 120 -8.63 2.59 3.02
CA ALA A 120 -8.28 1.18 2.81
C ALA A 120 -7.84 0.87 1.37
N GLN A 121 -7.57 1.89 0.54
CA GLN A 121 -7.26 1.72 -0.88
C GLN A 121 -5.99 0.92 -1.17
N ALA A 122 -5.05 0.84 -0.22
CA ALA A 122 -3.88 -0.03 -0.33
C ALA A 122 -4.25 -1.52 -0.47
N PHE A 123 -5.48 -1.92 -0.09
CA PHE A 123 -5.96 -3.29 -0.25
C PHE A 123 -6.42 -3.62 -1.68
N THR A 124 -6.63 -2.62 -2.56
CA THR A 124 -7.12 -2.88 -3.93
C THR A 124 -6.30 -3.93 -4.68
N PRO A 125 -4.95 -3.93 -4.64
CA PRO A 125 -4.20 -4.91 -5.43
C PRO A 125 -4.20 -6.33 -4.87
N GLN A 126 -4.70 -6.54 -3.63
CA GLN A 126 -4.93 -7.88 -3.07
C GLN A 126 -6.15 -8.57 -3.68
N MET A 127 -7.07 -7.80 -4.27
CA MET A 127 -8.30 -8.31 -4.87
C MET A 127 -8.04 -8.78 -6.30
N THR A 128 -7.58 -10.02 -6.44
CA THR A 128 -7.22 -10.62 -7.73
C THR A 128 -8.42 -10.82 -8.67
N GLY A 129 -9.65 -10.82 -8.15
CA GLY A 129 -10.89 -10.92 -8.92
C GLY A 129 -11.34 -9.63 -9.59
N LEU A 130 -10.67 -8.50 -9.35
CA LEU A 130 -11.08 -7.20 -9.91
C LEU A 130 -10.97 -7.14 -11.44
N ARG A 131 -11.97 -6.51 -12.05
CA ARG A 131 -11.99 -6.27 -13.49
C ARG A 131 -11.03 -5.13 -13.87
N ARG A 132 -10.14 -5.40 -14.84
CA ARG A 132 -9.19 -4.42 -15.39
C ARG A 132 -9.70 -3.93 -16.74
N GLU A 133 -9.84 -2.63 -16.90
CA GLU A 133 -10.32 -1.98 -18.13
C GLU A 133 -9.22 -1.19 -18.83
N ASP A 134 -8.30 -0.54 -18.11
CA ASP A 134 -7.35 0.39 -18.74
C ASP A 134 -5.93 0.43 -18.13
N ALA A 135 -5.12 1.40 -18.58
CA ALA A 135 -3.75 1.59 -18.12
C ALA A 135 -3.66 2.04 -16.65
N ASN A 136 -4.63 2.83 -16.17
CA ASN A 136 -4.65 3.30 -14.79
C ASN A 136 -4.96 2.16 -13.81
N ASP A 137 -5.83 1.23 -14.21
CA ASP A 137 -6.07 0.00 -13.45
C ASP A 137 -4.76 -0.80 -13.28
N ARG A 138 -3.92 -0.87 -14.33
CA ARG A 138 -2.61 -1.53 -14.24
C ARG A 138 -1.65 -0.80 -13.30
N LEU A 139 -1.68 0.53 -13.26
CA LEU A 139 -0.84 1.32 -12.35
C LEU A 139 -1.24 1.09 -10.89
N ILE A 140 -2.55 1.09 -10.60
CA ILE A 140 -3.06 0.78 -9.26
C ILE A 140 -2.60 -0.62 -8.83
N MET A 141 -2.77 -1.64 -9.68
CA MET A 141 -2.35 -3.00 -9.35
C MET A 141 -0.83 -3.16 -9.17
N ARG A 142 0.00 -2.36 -9.86
CA ARG A 142 1.46 -2.38 -9.71
C ARG A 142 1.92 -1.71 -8.42
N SER A 143 1.27 -0.61 -8.03
CA SER A 143 1.69 0.22 -6.90
C SER A 143 1.68 -0.49 -5.53
N ALA A 144 0.91 -1.58 -5.36
CA ALA A 144 0.94 -2.35 -4.10
C ALA A 144 1.61 -3.72 -4.20
N ALA A 145 2.00 -4.22 -5.37
CA ALA A 145 2.91 -5.38 -5.43
C ALA A 145 4.23 -5.11 -4.69
N GLU A 146 4.55 -3.82 -4.54
CA GLU A 146 5.72 -3.29 -3.88
C GLU A 146 5.61 -3.18 -2.35
N ALA A 147 4.39 -3.26 -1.79
CA ALA A 147 4.13 -3.11 -0.34
C ALA A 147 3.96 -4.45 0.40
N ILE A 148 3.96 -5.58 -0.33
CA ILE A 148 3.50 -6.89 0.17
C ILE A 148 4.63 -7.78 0.69
N ASP A 149 5.86 -7.59 0.23
CA ASP A 149 6.95 -8.51 0.56
C ASP A 149 7.58 -8.25 1.94
N ASP A 150 7.21 -7.13 2.61
CA ASP A 150 8.02 -6.64 3.73
C ASP A 150 7.19 -5.91 4.81
N GLY A 151 6.06 -6.50 5.21
CA GLY A 151 5.40 -6.20 6.51
C GLY A 151 4.67 -4.86 6.66
N GLY A 152 4.53 -4.05 5.59
CA GLY A 152 4.08 -2.65 5.68
C GLY A 152 2.62 -2.39 6.12
N VAL A 153 1.72 -3.37 6.07
CA VAL A 153 0.38 -3.25 6.70
C VAL A 153 -0.08 -4.65 7.10
N VAL A 154 -0.35 -4.89 8.38
CA VAL A 154 -0.85 -6.20 8.84
C VAL A 154 -2.33 -6.33 8.45
N LEU A 155 -2.55 -6.68 7.19
CA LEU A 155 -3.83 -6.98 6.59
C LEU A 155 -3.92 -8.50 6.41
N LEU A 156 -5.03 -9.07 6.88
CA LEU A 156 -5.28 -10.50 6.77
C LEU A 156 -6.43 -10.74 5.79
N THR A 157 -6.10 -11.19 4.58
CA THR A 157 -7.08 -11.69 3.62
C THR A 157 -7.72 -12.97 4.14
N ASN A 158 -9.00 -13.20 3.80
CA ASN A 158 -9.83 -14.28 4.34
C ASN A 158 -9.96 -14.26 5.88
N HIS A 159 -9.91 -13.06 6.47
CA HIS A 159 -10.15 -12.85 7.90
C HIS A 159 -11.13 -11.71 8.12
N TRP A 160 -11.70 -11.66 9.31
CA TRP A 160 -12.65 -10.63 9.73
C TRP A 160 -12.42 -10.29 11.21
N CYS A 161 -12.72 -9.04 11.58
CA CYS A 161 -12.60 -8.59 12.97
C CYS A 161 -13.79 -9.09 13.81
N SER A 162 -13.59 -10.15 14.60
CA SER A 162 -14.63 -10.80 15.41
C SER A 162 -14.85 -10.14 16.77
N SER A 163 -13.76 -9.65 17.36
CA SER A 163 -13.72 -8.87 18.58
C SER A 163 -12.50 -7.97 18.58
N ARG A 164 -12.39 -7.07 19.56
CA ARG A 164 -11.23 -6.18 19.71
C ARG A 164 -9.92 -6.98 19.64
N ALA A 165 -8.98 -6.51 18.84
CA ALA A 165 -7.69 -7.14 18.56
C ALA A 165 -7.76 -8.61 18.11
N THR A 166 -8.89 -9.05 17.56
CA THR A 166 -9.12 -10.46 17.19
C THR A 166 -9.60 -10.58 15.75
N CYS A 167 -8.71 -11.03 14.87
CA CYS A 167 -9.07 -11.46 13.52
C CYS A 167 -9.37 -12.96 13.51
N SER A 168 -10.54 -13.35 13.01
CA SER A 168 -10.93 -14.74 12.81
C SER A 168 -11.10 -15.04 11.34
N THR A 169 -10.89 -16.29 10.92
CA THR A 169 -11.00 -16.70 9.52
C THR A 169 -12.43 -16.53 8.99
N GLN A 170 -12.54 -15.91 7.81
CA GLN A 170 -13.79 -15.74 7.07
C GLN A 170 -13.45 -15.51 5.60
N SER A 171 -13.80 -16.47 4.74
CA SER A 171 -13.56 -16.39 3.30
C SER A 171 -14.22 -15.14 2.70
N GLY A 172 -13.53 -14.48 1.77
CA GLY A 172 -14.08 -13.31 1.07
C GLY A 172 -14.12 -12.03 1.91
N SER A 173 -13.35 -11.97 2.99
CA SER A 173 -13.27 -10.82 3.90
C SER A 173 -11.83 -10.45 4.22
N THR A 174 -11.60 -9.21 4.62
CA THR A 174 -10.30 -8.74 5.09
C THR A 174 -10.39 -8.19 6.50
N CYS A 175 -9.33 -8.42 7.29
CA CYS A 175 -9.16 -7.87 8.62
C CYS A 175 -7.97 -6.91 8.65
N ILE A 176 -8.18 -5.72 9.19
CA ILE A 176 -7.16 -4.69 9.41
C ILE A 176 -6.74 -4.77 10.87
N VAL A 177 -5.59 -5.42 11.14
CA VAL A 177 -5.20 -5.82 12.51
C VAL A 177 -5.05 -4.62 13.44
N THR A 178 -4.57 -3.48 12.94
CA THR A 178 -4.39 -2.27 13.76
C THR A 178 -5.71 -1.60 14.17
N SER A 179 -6.74 -1.76 13.34
CA SER A 179 -8.06 -1.16 13.58
C SER A 179 -9.01 -2.11 14.32
N CYS A 180 -8.76 -3.42 14.26
CA CYS A 180 -9.42 -4.41 15.09
C CYS A 180 -8.90 -4.32 16.53
#